data_AF-A0A6J4TKS1-F1
#
_entry.id   AF-A0A6J4TKS1-F1
#
_cell.length_a   1.000
_cell.length_b   1.000
_cell.length_c   1.000
_cell.angle_alpha   90.00
_cell.angle_beta   90.00
_cell.angle_gamma   90.00
#
_symmetry.space_group_name_H-M   'P 1'
#
loop_
_entity.id
_entity.type
_entity.pdbx_description
1 polymer ?
#
loop_
_entity_poly.entity_id
_entity_poly.type
_entity_poly.pdbx_seq_one_letter_code
_entity_poly.pdbx_strand_id
1 'polypeptide(L)'
;TDSSAQNMASADWENIGNNQMLAADPSTGEIRRFLVGPRGCEITGVIATPDLRTLFANIQHPGEMPEPHPPRNDPRKPEAVSSWPNGDAGGRPRSATIAIRRMDGGIVGT
;
A
#
# COMPACT_ATOMS: atom_id res chain seq x y z
N THR A 1 4.64 4.71 -5.75
CA THR A 1 5.97 4.17 -6.04
C THR A 1 6.06 2.83 -5.36
N ASP A 2 6.48 1.82 -6.10
CA ASP A 2 6.82 0.52 -5.54
C ASP A 2 8.29 0.56 -5.07
N SER A 3 8.50 0.18 -3.83
CA SER A 3 9.76 -0.14 -3.21
C SER A 3 9.59 -1.56 -2.72
N SER A 4 10.38 -2.48 -3.27
CA SER A 4 10.26 -3.89 -2.90
C SER A 4 10.28 -4.02 -1.38
N ALA A 5 9.50 -4.96 -0.83
CA ALA A 5 9.58 -5.29 0.60
C ALA A 5 11.02 -5.68 1.02
N GLN A 6 11.90 -5.94 0.05
CA GLN A 6 13.30 -6.32 0.16
C GLN A 6 14.26 -5.11 0.33
N ASN A 7 13.79 -3.87 0.16
CA ASN A 7 14.64 -2.69 0.33
C ASN A 7 14.90 -2.41 1.82
N MET A 8 16.14 -2.64 2.23
CA MET A 8 16.60 -2.59 3.62
C MET A 8 16.92 -1.16 4.08
N ALA A 9 16.78 -0.90 5.38
CA ALA A 9 17.21 0.34 6.04
C ALA A 9 18.66 0.73 5.72
N SER A 10 19.53 -0.26 5.44
CA SER A 10 20.93 -0.08 5.06
C SER A 10 21.18 0.64 3.73
N ALA A 11 20.14 1.00 2.98
CA ALA A 11 20.24 1.73 1.72
C ALA A 11 19.57 3.12 1.78
N ASP A 12 19.54 3.75 2.96
CA ASP A 12 18.99 5.09 3.23
C ASP A 12 17.46 5.24 3.05
N TRP A 13 16.71 4.13 3.13
CA TRP A 13 15.24 4.11 2.96
C TRP A 13 14.45 4.40 4.24
N GLU A 14 15.11 4.68 5.37
CA GLU A 14 14.50 4.75 6.70
C GLU A 14 13.34 5.76 6.80
N ASN A 15 13.37 6.83 5.99
CA ASN A 15 12.40 7.92 6.06
C ASN A 15 11.28 7.86 5.00
N ILE A 16 11.24 6.81 4.16
CA ILE A 16 10.25 6.70 3.07
C ILE A 16 8.96 6.01 3.55
N GLY A 17 9.06 5.12 4.54
CA GLY A 17 7.94 4.38 5.12
C GLY A 17 7.44 3.24 4.23
N ASN A 18 6.18 2.82 4.42
CA ASN A 18 5.57 1.78 3.59
C ASN A 18 5.35 2.26 2.13
N ASN A 19 5.09 1.31 1.23
CA ASN A 19 4.68 1.59 -0.14
C ASN A 19 3.48 2.53 -0.21
N GLN A 20 3.44 3.36 -1.25
CA GLN A 20 2.56 4.51 -1.31
C GLN A 20 2.12 4.85 -2.73
N MET A 21 0.96 5.48 -2.87
CA MET A 21 0.50 6.13 -4.10
C MET A 21 0.69 7.64 -3.96
N LEU A 22 1.26 8.25 -5.00
CA LEU A 22 1.46 9.69 -5.11
C LEU A 22 0.63 10.21 -6.27
N ALA A 23 0.19 11.46 -6.16
CA ALA A 23 -0.44 12.21 -7.23
C ALA A 23 0.55 13.29 -7.70
N ALA A 24 0.68 13.46 -9.01
CA ALA A 24 1.55 14.45 -9.62
C ALA A 24 0.72 15.42 -10.45
N ASP A 25 1.05 16.71 -10.39
CA ASP A 25 0.63 17.69 -11.38
C ASP A 25 1.71 17.77 -12.46
N PRO A 26 1.45 17.27 -13.69
CA PRO A 26 2.45 17.26 -14.76
C PRO A 26 2.82 18.66 -15.27
N SER A 27 1.98 19.68 -15.02
CA SER A 27 2.23 21.04 -15.49
C SER A 27 3.22 21.80 -14.61
N THR A 28 3.20 21.53 -13.30
CA THR A 28 4.06 22.18 -12.31
C THR A 28 5.20 21.28 -11.83
N GLY A 29 5.08 19.97 -12.01
CA GLY A 29 5.99 18.98 -11.42
C GLY A 29 5.74 18.75 -9.92
N GLU A 30 4.70 19.34 -9.34
CA GLU A 30 4.37 19.11 -7.94
C GLU A 30 3.91 17.67 -7.73
N ILE A 31 4.43 17.01 -6.68
CA ILE A 31 4.07 15.65 -6.29
C ILE A 31 3.61 15.64 -4.83
N ARG A 32 2.45 15.05 -4.58
CA ARG A 32 1.88 14.87 -3.24
C ARG A 32 1.63 13.40 -2.95
N ARG A 33 1.95 12.96 -1.74
CA ARG A 33 1.59 11.63 -1.25
C ARG A 33 0.08 11.57 -1.02
N PHE A 34 -0.59 10.58 -1.60
CA PHE A 34 -2.06 10.43 -1.54
C PHE A 34 -2.51 9.25 -0.67
N LEU A 35 -1.80 8.12 -0.71
CA LEU A 35 -2.10 6.93 0.10
C LEU A 35 -0.80 6.26 0.56
N VAL A 36 -0.77 5.76 1.80
CA VAL A 36 0.27 4.84 2.31
C VAL A 36 -0.38 3.49 2.61
N GLY A 37 0.24 2.42 2.14
CA GLY A 37 -0.22 1.05 2.32
C GLY A 37 0.11 0.44 3.68
N PRO A 38 -0.49 -0.72 4.01
CA PRO A 38 -0.10 -1.51 5.18
C PRO A 38 1.34 -2.03 5.11
N ARG A 39 1.83 -2.56 6.23
CA ARG A 39 3.18 -3.13 6.32
C ARG A 39 3.36 -4.30 5.35
N GLY A 40 4.51 -4.33 4.67
CA GLY A 40 4.91 -5.41 3.77
C GLY A 40 4.03 -5.55 2.52
N CYS A 41 3.26 -4.53 2.14
CA CYS A 41 2.48 -4.57 0.90
C CYS A 41 3.18 -3.82 -0.24
N GLU A 42 2.70 -4.05 -1.45
CA GLU A 42 2.83 -3.13 -2.59
C GLU A 42 1.48 -2.46 -2.86
N ILE A 43 1.50 -1.16 -3.20
CA ILE A 43 0.35 -0.46 -3.78
C ILE A 43 0.42 -0.60 -5.30
N THR A 44 -0.51 -1.34 -5.88
CA THR A 44 -0.46 -1.73 -7.29
C THR A 44 -1.84 -1.71 -7.92
N GLY A 45 -1.92 -1.60 -9.25
CA GLY A 45 -3.18 -1.53 -9.99
C GLY A 45 -4.05 -0.32 -9.62
N VAL A 46 -4.47 0.45 -10.61
CA VAL A 46 -5.32 1.63 -10.36
C VAL A 46 -6.34 1.78 -11.46
N ILE A 47 -7.59 2.02 -11.08
CA ILE A 47 -8.68 2.35 -12.01
C ILE A 47 -9.69 3.25 -11.30
N ALA A 48 -10.29 4.19 -12.01
CA ALA A 48 -11.34 5.05 -11.48
C ALA A 48 -12.68 4.74 -12.15
N THR A 49 -13.78 5.02 -11.44
CA THR A 49 -15.10 5.08 -12.08
C THR A 49 -15.12 6.19 -13.15
N PRO A 50 -15.98 6.09 -14.19
CA PRO A 50 -16.04 7.11 -15.25
C PRO A 50 -16.34 8.53 -14.74
N ASP A 51 -17.00 8.63 -13.59
CA ASP A 51 -17.33 9.90 -12.95
C ASP A 51 -16.26 10.41 -11.98
N LEU A 52 -15.15 9.67 -11.85
CA LEU A 52 -13.98 9.96 -11.01
C LEU A 52 -14.28 10.09 -9.50
N ARG A 53 -15.44 9.61 -9.04
CA ARG A 53 -15.83 9.67 -7.61
C ARG A 53 -15.36 8.48 -6.79
N THR A 54 -14.94 7.39 -7.44
CA THR A 54 -14.33 6.23 -6.78
C THR A 54 -13.05 5.85 -7.49
N LEU A 55 -11.95 5.81 -6.73
CA LEU A 55 -10.67 5.26 -7.17
C LEU A 55 -10.50 3.87 -6.55
N PHE A 56 -10.26 2.86 -7.38
CA PHE A 56 -9.89 1.52 -6.94
C PHE A 56 -8.37 1.35 -7.03
N ALA A 57 -7.78 0.83 -5.96
CA ALA A 57 -6.37 0.47 -5.90
C ALA A 57 -6.18 -0.91 -5.26
N ASN A 58 -5.15 -1.66 -5.64
CA ASN A 58 -4.85 -2.94 -4.99
C ASN A 58 -3.78 -2.79 -3.92
N ILE A 59 -4.00 -3.53 -2.83
CA ILE A 59 -3.01 -3.84 -1.81
C ILE A 59 -2.53 -5.25 -2.09
N GLN A 60 -1.30 -5.38 -2.57
CA GLN A 60 -0.70 -6.68 -2.87
C GLN A 60 0.10 -7.18 -1.67
N HIS A 61 0.00 -8.49 -1.41
CA HIS A 61 0.82 -9.26 -0.46
C HIS A 61 1.11 -8.59 0.89
N PRO A 62 0.11 -7.96 1.57
CA PRO A 62 0.36 -7.36 2.87
C PRO A 62 0.99 -8.39 3.82
N GLY A 63 2.03 -8.00 4.53
CA GLY A 63 2.76 -8.89 5.43
C GLY A 63 3.88 -9.72 4.79
N GLU A 64 4.37 -9.38 3.60
CA GLU A 64 5.65 -9.90 3.10
C GLU A 64 6.81 -9.46 4.01
N MET A 65 7.73 -10.38 4.30
CA MET A 65 8.93 -10.09 5.10
C MET A 65 10.07 -9.52 4.24
N PRO A 66 10.85 -8.57 4.76
CA PRO A 66 12.08 -8.12 4.11
C PRO A 66 13.17 -9.22 4.13
N GLU A 67 13.98 -9.29 3.07
CA GLU A 67 15.22 -10.09 3.06
C GLU A 67 16.18 -9.63 4.20
N PRO A 68 17.09 -10.48 4.72
CA PRO A 68 17.34 -11.87 4.39
C PRO A 68 16.56 -12.80 5.33
N HIS A 69 15.22 -12.81 5.23
CA HIS A 69 14.43 -13.80 5.93
C HIS A 69 14.50 -15.15 5.17
N PRO A 70 14.22 -16.28 5.83
CA PRO A 70 14.04 -17.54 5.10
C PRO A 70 13.03 -17.33 3.95
N PRO A 71 13.13 -18.11 2.85
CA PRO A 71 12.50 -17.81 1.56
C PRO A 71 10.97 -17.66 1.56
N ARG A 72 10.29 -17.87 2.71
CA ARG A 72 8.84 -17.79 2.89
C ARG A 72 8.48 -17.40 4.33
N ASN A 73 7.36 -16.69 4.47
CA ASN A 73 6.68 -16.41 5.75
C ASN A 73 6.40 -17.72 6.53
N ASP A 74 6.59 -17.71 7.87
CA ASP A 74 6.21 -18.85 8.74
C ASP A 74 4.67 -18.95 8.83
N PRO A 75 4.05 -20.02 8.31
CA PRO A 75 2.59 -20.16 8.31
C PRO A 75 1.99 -20.26 9.72
N ARG A 76 2.80 -20.58 10.75
CA ARG A 76 2.40 -20.65 12.16
C ARG A 76 2.40 -19.28 12.84
N LYS A 77 3.03 -18.27 12.23
CA LYS A 77 3.08 -16.88 12.69
C LYS A 77 2.64 -15.93 11.56
N PRO A 78 1.42 -16.10 11.04
CA PRO A 78 0.99 -15.39 9.82
C PRO A 78 0.88 -13.87 10.01
N GLU A 79 0.87 -13.39 11.25
CA GLU A 79 0.66 -11.98 11.60
C GLU A 79 1.96 -11.26 11.98
N ALA A 80 3.12 -11.90 11.81
CA ALA A 80 4.41 -11.33 12.22
C ALA A 80 4.71 -9.95 11.62
N VAL A 81 4.14 -9.62 10.46
CA VAL A 81 4.35 -8.35 9.76
C VAL A 81 3.06 -7.51 9.64
N SER A 82 1.92 -8.14 9.39
CA SER A 82 0.66 -7.43 9.18
C SER A 82 -0.50 -8.31 9.63
N SER A 83 -1.63 -7.70 9.97
CA SER A 83 -2.95 -8.35 10.09
C SER A 83 -4.00 -7.64 9.22
N TRP A 84 -3.55 -6.84 8.24
CA TRP A 84 -4.43 -6.12 7.32
C TRP A 84 -5.28 -7.10 6.47
N PRO A 85 -6.58 -6.83 6.23
CA PRO A 85 -7.29 -5.58 6.51
C PRO A 85 -7.92 -5.47 7.90
N ASN A 86 -7.91 -6.54 8.70
CA ASN A 86 -8.77 -6.64 9.89
C ASN A 86 -8.10 -6.17 11.19
N GLY A 87 -6.84 -5.74 11.15
CA GLY A 87 -6.11 -5.26 12.34
C GLY A 87 -5.91 -6.36 13.38
N ASP A 88 -5.81 -5.99 14.66
CA ASP A 88 -5.48 -6.93 15.76
C ASP A 88 -6.54 -8.02 15.99
N ALA A 89 -7.80 -7.76 15.60
CA ALA A 89 -8.87 -8.77 15.60
C ALA A 89 -8.82 -9.69 14.36
N GLY A 90 -7.82 -9.48 13.50
CA GLY A 90 -7.62 -10.17 12.23
C GLY A 90 -6.94 -11.53 12.39
N GLY A 91 -6.29 -11.93 11.30
CA GLY A 91 -5.56 -13.17 11.18
C GLY A 91 -4.58 -13.04 10.04
N ARG A 92 -4.35 -14.12 9.29
CA ARG A 92 -3.47 -14.08 8.10
C ARG A 92 -3.84 -12.90 7.18
N PRO A 93 -2.86 -12.05 6.81
CA PRO A 93 -3.07 -10.97 5.87
C PRO A 93 -3.65 -11.41 4.54
N ARG A 94 -4.42 -10.53 3.92
CA ARG A 94 -5.08 -10.80 2.64
C ARG A 94 -4.90 -9.62 1.71
N SER A 95 -4.45 -9.86 0.49
CA SER A 95 -4.53 -8.87 -0.59
C SER A 95 -5.98 -8.44 -0.79
N ALA A 96 -6.20 -7.19 -1.17
CA ALA A 96 -7.54 -6.74 -1.57
C ALA A 96 -7.48 -5.55 -2.53
N THR A 97 -8.58 -5.34 -3.24
CA THR A 97 -8.88 -4.09 -3.93
C THR A 97 -9.64 -3.19 -2.97
N ILE A 98 -9.14 -1.97 -2.74
CA ILE A 98 -9.80 -0.95 -1.93
C ILE A 98 -10.55 0.04 -2.82
N ALA A 99 -11.68 0.56 -2.32
CA ALA A 99 -12.43 1.64 -2.95
C ALA A 99 -12.21 2.93 -2.15
N ILE A 100 -11.56 3.91 -2.76
CA ILE A 100 -11.24 5.21 -2.17
C ILE A 100 -12.26 6.23 -2.69
N ARG A 101 -12.95 6.89 -1.76
CA ARG A 101 -13.99 7.89 -2.05
C ARG A 101 -13.84 9.07 -1.11
N ARG A 102 -14.23 10.25 -1.57
CA ARG A 102 -14.39 11.40 -0.68
C ARG A 102 -15.67 11.28 0.12
N MET A 103 -15.64 11.72 1.37
CA MET A 103 -16.81 11.68 2.26
C MET A 103 -17.95 12.59 1.79
N ASP A 104 -17.62 13.65 1.04
CA ASP A 104 -18.57 14.58 0.45
C ASP A 104 -19.07 14.15 -0.95
N GLY A 105 -18.62 13.00 -1.47
CA GLY A 105 -18.99 12.51 -2.80
C GLY A 105 -18.35 13.28 -3.96
N GLY A 106 -17.35 14.12 -3.72
CA GLY A 106 -16.62 14.83 -4.77
C GLY A 106 -15.71 13.92 -5.61
N ILE A 107 -15.09 14.51 -6.63
CA ILE A 107 -14.07 13.84 -7.46
C ILE A 107 -12.81 13.59 -6.63
N VAL A 108 -12.26 12.38 -6.70
CA VAL A 108 -11.04 12.00 -5.97
C VAL A 108 -9.86 12.84 -6.48
N GLY A 109 -9.09 13.42 -5.56
CA GLY A 109 -7.89 14.21 -5.91
C GLY A 109 -8.15 15.67 -6.30
N THR A 110 -9.36 16.19 -6.09
CA THR A 110 -9.73 17.61 -6.32
C THR A 110 -10.02 18.34 -5.03
#